data_AF-A0A1Q9TNA2-F1
#
_entry.id   AF-A0A1Q9TNA2-F1
#
_cell.length_a   1.000
_cell.length_b   1.000
_cell.length_c   1.000
_cell.angle_alpha   90.00
_cell.angle_beta   90.00
_cell.angle_gamma   90.00
#
_symmetry.space_group_name_H-M   'P 1'
#
loop_
_entity.id
_entity.type
_entity.pdbx_description
1 polymer ?
#
loop_
_entity_poly.entity_id
_entity_poly.type
_entity_poly.pdbx_seq_one_letter_code
_entity_poly.pdbx_strand_id
1 'polypeptide(L)'
;MELVLLVPVLVVVLALVVMAGRQVAAALITQDAASAAARAASLQRDTASARAQARVTARRELADRGVACSPFAATVDVPRFETAEQVRVEVACTVTVIDLGGFGGQRTLQAAASSPIDPYRGRTP
;
A
#
# COMPACT_ATOMS: atom_id res chain seq x y z
N MET A 1 37.69 27.65 -8.29
CA MET A 1 36.38 28.24 -8.65
C MET A 1 35.38 27.23 -9.22
N GLU A 2 35.81 26.06 -9.74
CA GLU A 2 34.90 25.03 -10.31
C GLU A 2 34.07 24.27 -9.26
N LEU A 3 34.66 23.99 -8.07
CA LEU A 3 33.99 23.29 -6.98
C LEU A 3 32.77 24.04 -6.42
N VAL A 4 32.75 25.38 -6.57
CA VAL A 4 31.67 26.26 -6.10
C VAL A 4 30.36 25.99 -6.86
N LEU A 5 30.45 25.54 -8.12
CA LEU A 5 29.29 25.18 -8.93
C LEU A 5 29.01 23.67 -8.89
N LEU A 6 30.05 22.83 -8.78
CA LEU A 6 29.88 21.38 -8.77
C LEU A 6 29.13 20.86 -7.53
N VAL A 7 29.48 21.38 -6.34
CA VAL A 7 28.89 20.94 -5.07
C VAL A 7 27.37 21.16 -5.01
N PRO A 8 26.81 22.36 -5.28
CA PRO A 8 25.36 22.55 -5.23
C PRO A 8 24.62 21.68 -6.25
N VAL A 9 25.19 21.48 -7.44
CA VAL A 9 24.61 20.57 -8.45
C VAL A 9 24.54 19.14 -7.92
N LEU A 10 25.64 18.63 -7.33
CA LEU A 10 25.67 17.28 -6.76
C LEU A 10 24.65 17.12 -5.62
N VAL A 11 24.52 18.13 -4.75
CA VAL A 11 23.51 18.12 -3.66
C VAL A 11 22.09 18.04 -4.23
N VAL A 12 21.78 18.81 -5.27
CA VAL A 12 20.47 18.76 -5.94
C VAL A 12 20.23 17.38 -6.54
N VAL A 13 21.21 16.81 -7.25
CA VAL A 13 21.10 15.46 -7.83
C VAL A 13 20.84 14.40 -6.74
N LEU A 14 21.60 14.43 -5.64
CA LEU A 14 21.42 13.50 -4.53
C LEU A 14 20.03 13.65 -3.89
N ALA A 15 19.56 14.88 -3.71
CA ALA A 15 18.23 15.13 -3.16
C ALA A 15 17.13 14.59 -4.09
N LEU A 16 17.27 14.76 -5.41
CA LEU A 16 16.35 14.17 -6.39
C LEU A 16 16.33 12.64 -6.33
N VAL A 17 17.50 12.00 -6.20
CA VAL A 17 17.60 10.53 -6.05
C VAL A 17 16.89 10.05 -4.79
N VAL A 18 17.09 10.73 -3.65
CA VAL A 18 16.41 10.39 -2.39
C VAL A 18 14.89 10.55 -2.54
N MET A 19 14.43 11.62 -3.16
CA MET A 19 13.00 11.87 -3.40
C MET A 19 12.37 10.78 -4.27
N ALA A 20 13.01 10.44 -5.39
CA ALA A 20 12.57 9.35 -6.26
C ALA A 20 12.55 8.01 -5.49
N GLY A 21 13.59 7.72 -4.72
CA GLY A 21 13.67 6.51 -3.90
C GLY A 21 12.54 6.40 -2.88
N ARG A 22 12.17 7.50 -2.21
CA ARG A 22 11.05 7.52 -1.26
C ARG A 22 9.70 7.28 -1.93
N GLN A 23 9.49 7.81 -3.13
CA GLN A 23 8.25 7.58 -3.88
C GLN A 23 8.11 6.11 -4.29
N VAL A 24 9.18 5.53 -4.81
CA VAL A 24 9.21 4.10 -5.17
C VAL A 24 9.00 3.23 -3.94
N ALA A 25 9.68 3.53 -2.83
CA ALA A 25 9.50 2.80 -1.58
C ALA A 25 8.06 2.86 -1.08
N ALA A 26 7.42 4.03 -1.11
CA ALA A 26 6.02 4.18 -0.70
C ALA A 26 5.07 3.36 -1.60
N ALA A 27 5.29 3.36 -2.91
CA ALA A 27 4.52 2.55 -3.85
C ALA A 27 4.66 1.05 -3.55
N LEU A 28 5.90 0.57 -3.35
CA LEU A 28 6.17 -0.83 -3.00
C LEU A 28 5.50 -1.22 -1.67
N ILE A 29 5.60 -0.37 -0.65
CA ILE A 29 4.95 -0.61 0.66
C ILE A 29 3.42 -0.68 0.51
N THR A 30 2.81 0.19 -0.30
CA THR A 30 1.35 0.11 -0.54
C THR A 30 0.94 -1.16 -1.29
N GLN A 31 1.78 -1.63 -2.23
CA GLN A 31 1.54 -2.90 -2.93
C GLN A 31 1.70 -4.10 -1.99
N ASP A 32 2.73 -4.12 -1.16
CA ASP A 32 2.93 -5.13 -0.11
C ASP A 32 1.71 -5.17 0.82
N ALA A 33 1.25 -4.01 1.30
CA ALA A 33 0.09 -3.91 2.17
C ALA A 33 -1.20 -4.43 1.49
N ALA A 34 -1.42 -4.11 0.21
CA ALA A 34 -2.56 -4.64 -0.55
C ALA A 34 -2.49 -6.17 -0.70
N SER A 35 -1.30 -6.70 -0.98
CA SER A 35 -1.09 -8.15 -1.14
C SER A 35 -1.31 -8.92 0.17
N ALA A 36 -0.79 -8.39 1.29
CA ALA A 36 -0.98 -8.95 2.61
C ALA A 36 -2.44 -8.88 3.04
N ALA A 37 -3.13 -7.78 2.74
CA ALA A 37 -4.56 -7.62 3.02
C ALA A 37 -5.42 -8.58 2.18
N ALA A 38 -5.10 -8.78 0.89
CA ALA A 38 -5.78 -9.76 0.05
C ALA A 38 -5.60 -11.18 0.57
N ARG A 39 -4.39 -11.54 1.02
CA ARG A 39 -4.13 -12.83 1.66
C ARG A 39 -4.87 -12.99 3.00
N ALA A 40 -4.92 -11.94 3.82
CA ALA A 40 -5.65 -11.97 5.08
C ALA A 40 -7.16 -12.09 4.87
N ALA A 41 -7.69 -11.45 3.82
CA ALA A 41 -9.09 -11.55 3.41
C ALA A 41 -9.44 -12.96 2.92
N SER A 42 -8.62 -13.59 2.07
CA SER A 42 -8.90 -14.94 1.53
C SER A 42 -8.89 -16.05 2.59
N LEU A 43 -8.30 -15.79 3.76
CA LEU A 43 -8.33 -16.69 4.91
C LEU A 43 -9.62 -16.61 5.75
N GLN A 44 -10.45 -15.58 5.55
CA GLN A 44 -11.68 -15.40 6.29
C GLN A 44 -12.84 -16.21 5.69
N ARG A 45 -13.93 -16.38 6.45
CA ARG A 45 -15.08 -17.21 6.04
C ARG A 45 -16.30 -16.40 5.59
N ASP A 46 -16.30 -15.10 5.86
CA ASP A 46 -17.40 -14.20 5.53
C ASP A 46 -16.88 -12.83 5.10
N THR A 47 -17.73 -12.08 4.41
CA THR A 47 -17.36 -10.77 3.84
C THR A 47 -17.08 -9.71 4.90
N ALA A 48 -17.73 -9.77 6.07
CA ALA A 48 -17.56 -8.78 7.13
C ALA A 48 -16.21 -8.98 7.85
N SER A 49 -15.88 -10.22 8.20
CA SER A 49 -14.56 -10.56 8.77
C SER A 49 -13.44 -10.33 7.77
N ALA A 50 -13.63 -10.66 6.49
CA ALA A 50 -12.66 -10.36 5.42
C ALA A 50 -12.34 -8.87 5.33
N ARG A 51 -13.38 -8.01 5.32
CA ARG A 51 -13.21 -6.54 5.30
C ARG A 51 -12.51 -6.02 6.54
N ALA A 52 -12.88 -6.50 7.72
CA ALA A 52 -12.27 -6.07 8.97
C ALA A 52 -10.78 -6.46 9.04
N GLN A 53 -10.46 -7.73 8.73
CA GLN A 53 -9.10 -8.23 8.78
C GLN A 53 -8.21 -7.62 7.70
N ALA A 54 -8.70 -7.45 6.47
CA ALA A 54 -7.96 -6.74 5.41
C ALA A 54 -7.55 -5.33 5.83
N ARG A 55 -8.47 -4.58 6.47
CA ARG A 55 -8.19 -3.22 6.97
C ARG A 55 -7.15 -3.20 8.07
N VAL A 56 -7.25 -4.14 9.03
CA VAL A 56 -6.29 -4.25 10.13
C VAL A 56 -4.90 -4.62 9.60
N THR A 57 -4.81 -5.62 8.72
CA THR A 57 -3.55 -6.05 8.11
C THR A 57 -2.92 -4.96 7.27
N ALA A 58 -3.67 -4.32 6.37
CA ALA A 58 -3.15 -3.22 5.55
C ALA A 58 -2.61 -2.07 6.42
N ARG A 59 -3.35 -1.67 7.47
CA ARG A 59 -2.93 -0.61 8.38
C ARG A 59 -1.66 -0.99 9.15
N ARG A 60 -1.55 -2.26 9.58
CA ARG A 60 -0.39 -2.77 10.29
C ARG A 60 0.85 -2.78 9.40
N GLU A 61 0.75 -3.29 8.18
CA GLU A 61 1.87 -3.31 7.22
C GLU A 61 2.38 -1.89 6.92
N LEU A 62 1.47 -0.92 6.76
CA LEU A 62 1.84 0.48 6.57
C LEU A 62 2.53 1.07 7.82
N ALA A 63 2.02 0.77 9.02
CA ALA A 63 2.60 1.24 10.28
C ALA A 63 3.98 0.63 10.56
N ASP A 64 4.16 -0.67 10.31
CA ASP A 64 5.43 -1.38 10.49
C ASP A 64 6.53 -0.83 9.56
N ARG A 65 6.13 -0.29 8.40
CA ARG A 65 7.03 0.40 7.45
C ARG A 65 7.14 1.92 7.70
N GLY A 66 6.55 2.43 8.78
CA GLY A 66 6.63 3.85 9.17
C GLY A 66 5.81 4.81 8.30
N VAL A 67 4.82 4.31 7.55
CA VAL A 67 3.95 5.12 6.70
C VAL A 67 2.69 5.51 7.47
N ALA A 68 2.62 6.78 7.89
CA ALA A 68 1.41 7.34 8.50
C ALA A 68 0.45 7.83 7.39
N CYS A 69 -0.58 7.04 7.11
CA CYS A 69 -1.62 7.39 6.15
C CYS A 69 -2.75 8.19 6.81
N SER A 70 -3.06 9.36 6.26
CA SER A 70 -4.24 10.12 6.66
C SER A 70 -4.73 11.02 5.51
N PRO A 71 -5.91 10.73 4.91
CA PRO A 71 -6.80 9.60 5.17
C PRO A 71 -6.26 8.22 4.72
N PHE A 72 -6.80 7.15 5.33
CA PHE A 72 -6.58 5.74 4.94
C PHE A 72 -7.91 5.07 4.62
N ALA A 73 -7.97 4.37 3.48
CA ALA A 73 -9.09 3.54 3.10
C ALA A 73 -8.60 2.19 2.56
N ALA A 74 -9.25 1.10 2.98
CA ALA A 74 -9.10 -0.20 2.34
C ALA A 74 -10.48 -0.76 2.01
N THR A 75 -10.68 -1.02 0.73
CA THR A 75 -11.89 -1.55 0.11
C THR A 75 -11.63 -3.00 -0.29
N VAL A 76 -12.57 -3.87 0.03
CA VAL A 76 -12.50 -5.30 -0.29
C VAL A 76 -13.68 -5.61 -1.18
N ASP A 77 -13.37 -5.98 -2.42
CA ASP A 77 -14.33 -6.34 -3.45
C ASP A 77 -14.39 -7.86 -3.59
N VAL A 78 -15.54 -8.41 -3.20
CA VAL A 78 -15.88 -9.84 -3.30
C VAL A 78 -17.37 -9.93 -3.60
N PRO A 79 -17.77 -10.47 -4.76
CA PRO A 79 -19.18 -10.50 -5.15
C PRO A 79 -20.01 -11.38 -4.19
N ARG A 80 -19.55 -12.59 -3.86
CA ARG A 80 -20.07 -13.46 -2.77
C ARG A 80 -18.99 -14.47 -2.36
N PHE A 81 -18.70 -14.57 -1.06
CA PHE A 81 -17.62 -15.44 -0.56
C PHE A 81 -17.80 -16.93 -0.91
N GLU A 82 -19.05 -17.39 -1.00
CA GLU A 82 -19.39 -18.79 -1.30
C GLU A 82 -19.15 -19.18 -2.77
N THR A 83 -19.16 -18.22 -3.69
CA THR A 83 -18.99 -18.45 -5.14
C THR A 83 -17.79 -17.73 -5.72
N ALA A 84 -17.04 -16.99 -4.90
CA ALA A 84 -15.89 -16.22 -5.34
C ALA A 84 -14.66 -17.12 -5.42
N GLU A 85 -14.04 -17.13 -6.59
CA GLU A 85 -12.74 -17.79 -6.83
C GLU A 85 -11.58 -16.93 -6.32
N GLN A 86 -11.79 -15.61 -6.23
CA GLN A 86 -10.77 -14.65 -5.83
C GLN A 86 -11.35 -13.49 -5.03
N VAL A 87 -10.52 -12.97 -4.13
CA VAL A 87 -10.75 -11.79 -3.31
C VAL A 87 -9.90 -10.66 -3.89
N ARG A 88 -10.47 -9.47 -4.15
CA ARG A 88 -9.70 -8.28 -4.54
C ARG A 88 -9.72 -7.26 -3.41
N VAL A 89 -8.55 -6.76 -3.04
CA VAL A 89 -8.41 -5.70 -2.04
C VAL A 89 -7.71 -4.53 -2.67
N GLU A 90 -8.30 -3.36 -2.53
CA GLU A 90 -7.72 -2.08 -2.92
C GLU A 90 -7.45 -1.25 -1.65
N VAL A 91 -6.24 -0.70 -1.60
CA VAL A 91 -5.75 0.12 -0.50
C VAL A 91 -5.45 1.50 -1.06
N ALA A 92 -6.08 2.52 -0.50
CA ALA A 92 -5.82 3.91 -0.75
C ALA A 92 -5.23 4.56 0.51
N CYS A 93 -4.04 5.13 0.37
CA CYS A 93 -3.31 5.79 1.44
C CYS A 93 -2.89 7.19 0.99
N THR A 94 -3.35 8.22 1.71
CA THR A 94 -2.86 9.59 1.50
C THR A 94 -1.68 9.86 2.41
N VAL A 95 -0.53 10.16 1.81
CA VAL A 95 0.71 10.53 2.51
C VAL A 95 1.03 12.01 2.28
N THR A 96 1.59 12.65 3.30
CA THR A 96 2.13 14.00 3.16
C THR A 96 3.56 13.90 2.62
N VAL A 97 3.79 14.50 1.46
CA VAL A 97 5.10 14.55 0.79
C VAL A 97 5.66 15.96 0.96
N ILE A 98 6.94 16.05 1.30
CA ILE A 98 7.69 17.32 1.33
C ILE A 98 8.61 17.29 0.12
N ASP A 99 8.40 18.19 -0.85
CA ASP A 99 9.25 18.29 -2.04
C ASP A 99 10.41 19.30 -1.86
N LEU A 100 11.39 19.22 -2.77
CA LEU A 100 12.49 20.20 -2.86
C LEU A 100 11.92 21.59 -3.15
N GLY A 101 12.17 22.54 -2.24
CA GLY A 101 11.66 23.92 -2.33
C GLY A 101 10.61 24.28 -1.28
N GLY A 102 10.29 23.37 -0.34
CA GLY A 102 9.39 23.67 0.79
C GLY A 102 7.90 23.62 0.46
N PHE A 103 7.56 23.36 -0.81
CA PHE A 103 6.19 23.06 -1.21
C PHE A 103 5.89 21.59 -0.90
N GLY A 104 5.27 21.35 0.25
CA GLY A 104 4.69 20.05 0.58
C GLY A 104 3.28 19.90 -0.01
N GLY A 105 2.86 18.65 -0.22
CA GLY A 105 1.52 18.33 -0.70
C GLY A 105 1.02 16.98 -0.18
N GLN A 106 -0.29 16.75 -0.30
CA GLN A 106 -0.87 15.43 -0.06
C GLN A 106 -0.86 14.64 -1.37
N ARG A 107 -0.40 13.39 -1.32
CA ARG A 107 -0.44 12.45 -2.44
C ARG A 107 -1.18 11.20 -2.01
N THR A 108 -2.21 10.84 -2.76
CA THR A 108 -2.96 9.60 -2.55
C THR A 108 -2.32 8.49 -3.39
N LEU A 109 -1.75 7.50 -2.71
CA LEU A 109 -1.24 6.28 -3.30
C LEU A 109 -2.36 5.24 -3.30
N GLN A 110 -2.51 4.53 -4.41
CA GLN A 110 -3.51 3.49 -4.59
C GLN A 110 -2.82 2.23 -5.08
N ALA A 111 -3.10 1.11 -4.43
CA ALA A 111 -2.60 -0.20 -4.82
C ALA A 111 -3.71 -1.23 -4.65
N ALA A 112 -3.81 -2.16 -5.60
CA ALA A 112 -4.78 -3.24 -5.54
C ALA A 112 -4.10 -4.58 -5.78
N ALA A 113 -4.52 -5.60 -5.02
CA ALA A 113 -4.05 -6.96 -5.14
C ALA A 113 -5.23 -7.93 -5.11
N SER A 114 -5.08 -9.06 -5.80
CA SER A 114 -6.02 -10.16 -5.76
C SER A 114 -5.36 -11.41 -5.18
N SER A 115 -6.12 -12.16 -4.39
CA SER A 115 -5.69 -13.45 -3.85
C SER A 115 -6.77 -14.50 -4.11
N PRO A 116 -6.41 -15.70 -4.61
CA PRO A 116 -7.37 -16.78 -4.80
C PRO A 116 -7.91 -17.25 -3.44
N ILE A 117 -9.20 -17.55 -3.40
CA ILE A 117 -9.87 -18.18 -2.25
C ILE A 117 -9.70 -19.68 -2.44
N ASP A 118 -9.13 -20.37 -1.45
CA ASP A 118 -8.92 -21.82 -1.54
C ASP A 118 -10.27 -22.56 -1.48
N PRO A 119 -10.75 -23.19 -2.58
CA PRO A 119 -12.05 -23.83 -2.63
C PRO A 119 -12.05 -25.22 -1.96
N TYR A 120 -10.88 -25.78 -1.62
CA TYR A 120 -10.76 -27.13 -1.06
C TYR A 120 -10.89 -27.18 0.46
N ARG A 121 -10.98 -26.03 1.16
CA ARG A 121 -11.03 -25.98 2.63
C ARG A 121 -12.43 -26.15 3.24
N GLY A 122 -13.43 -26.55 2.43
CA GLY A 122 -14.85 -26.60 2.86
C GLY A 122 -15.68 -27.76 2.30
N ARG A 123 -15.07 -28.86 1.84
CA ARG A 123 -15.81 -30.10 1.54
C ARG A 123 -15.29 -31.24 2.43
N THR A 124 -15.72 -31.24 3.69
CA THR A 124 -15.90 -32.53 4.36
C THR A 124 -17.08 -33.23 3.67
N PRO A 125 -16.90 -34.45 3.16
CA PRO A 125 -17.97 -35.24 2.54
C PRO A 125 -19.07 -35.59 3.54
#